data_AF-A0A1Z5H6N1-F1
#
_entry.id   AF-A0A1Z5H6N1-F1
#
_cell.length_a   1.000
_cell.length_b   1.000
_cell.length_c   1.000
_cell.angle_alpha   90.00
_cell.angle_beta   90.00
_cell.angle_gamma   90.00
#
_symmetry.space_group_name_H-M   'P 1'
#
loop_
_entity.id
_entity.type
_entity.pdbx_description
1 polymer ?
#
loop_
_entity_poly.entity_id
_entity_poly.type
_entity_poly.pdbx_seq_one_letter_code
_entity_poly.pdbx_strand_id
1 'polypeptide(L)'
;MNYSKGFNMKPSVYYTKVYWMRIESMLKAIKLSESLINDAVINGKAQHRSAPKQIEYWARIGKIADENPDLPLGFIKGILIGIEESKAGDVSDYQFG
;
A
#
# COMPACT_ATOMS: atom_id res chain seq x y z
N MET A 1 3.26 42.17 -31.60
CA MET A 1 3.24 40.98 -32.46
C MET A 1 4.53 40.20 -32.19
N ASN A 2 4.55 39.27 -31.22
CA ASN A 2 4.21 37.84 -31.35
C ASN A 2 4.82 37.24 -32.64
N TYR A 3 5.62 36.17 -32.61
CA TYR A 3 5.36 34.92 -31.91
C TYR A 3 6.63 34.21 -31.40
N SER A 4 6.55 33.78 -30.14
CA SER A 4 7.36 32.74 -29.53
C SER A 4 7.22 31.43 -30.32
N LYS A 5 8.36 30.85 -30.72
CA LYS A 5 8.41 29.54 -31.37
C LYS A 5 7.96 28.48 -30.37
N GLY A 6 6.73 28.00 -30.56
CA GLY A 6 6.17 26.88 -29.81
C GLY A 6 6.98 25.61 -30.06
N PHE A 7 7.63 25.10 -29.02
CA PHE A 7 8.03 23.71 -28.98
C PHE A 7 6.76 22.86 -28.87
N ASN A 8 6.33 22.30 -29.99
CA ASN A 8 5.28 21.29 -30.03
C ASN A 8 5.86 19.96 -29.53
N MET A 9 6.10 19.85 -28.22
CA MET A 9 6.37 18.57 -27.58
C MET A 9 5.05 17.83 -27.46
N LYS A 10 4.85 16.83 -28.33
CA LYS A 10 3.76 15.87 -28.14
C LYS A 10 3.87 15.29 -26.72
N PRO A 11 2.78 15.22 -25.92
CA PRO A 11 2.85 14.68 -24.58
C PRO A 11 3.32 13.22 -24.65
N SER A 12 4.47 12.96 -24.05
CA SER A 12 5.04 11.63 -23.87
C SER A 12 4.07 10.81 -23.01
N VAL A 13 3.58 9.69 -23.56
CA VAL A 13 2.56 8.77 -23.01
C VAL A 13 2.96 8.14 -21.65
N TYR A 14 4.11 8.50 -21.10
CA TYR A 14 4.69 7.92 -19.90
C TYR A 14 4.22 8.59 -18.59
N TYR A 15 3.73 9.84 -18.62
CA TYR A 15 3.27 10.52 -17.40
C TYR A 15 1.82 10.18 -17.02
N THR A 16 0.99 9.76 -17.97
CA THR A 16 -0.41 9.43 -17.68
C THR A 16 -0.55 8.06 -17.04
N LYS A 17 0.33 7.09 -17.32
CA LYS A 17 0.22 5.72 -16.79
C LYS A 17 0.46 5.61 -15.28
N VAL A 18 1.28 6.49 -14.71
CA VAL A 18 1.61 6.50 -13.26
C VAL A 18 0.52 7.13 -12.39
N TYR A 19 -0.40 7.92 -12.97
CA TYR A 19 -1.48 8.59 -12.22
C TYR A 19 -2.77 7.77 -12.07
N TRP A 20 -2.91 6.65 -12.79
CA TRP A 20 -4.14 5.82 -12.78
C TRP A 20 -4.05 4.56 -11.93
N MET A 21 -2.94 4.32 -11.23
CA MET A 21 -2.85 3.22 -10.26
C MET A 21 -3.36 3.64 -8.87
N ARG A 22 -4.44 4.42 -8.86
CA ARG A 22 -5.28 4.61 -7.69
C ARG A 22 -6.04 3.29 -7.56
N ILE A 23 -5.82 2.54 -6.49
CA ILE A 23 -6.57 1.30 -6.22
C ILE A 23 -8.04 1.68 -6.18
N GLU A 24 -8.77 1.46 -7.28
CA GLU A 24 -10.22 1.51 -7.24
C GLU A 24 -10.67 0.31 -6.40
N SER A 25 -11.31 0.62 -5.28
CA SER A 25 -11.92 -0.41 -4.42
C SER A 25 -13.02 -1.10 -5.21
N MET A 26 -12.72 -2.28 -5.75
CA MET A 26 -13.69 -3.13 -6.42
C MET A 26 -14.52 -3.90 -5.39
N LEU A 27 -15.84 -3.66 -5.38
CA LEU A 27 -16.75 -4.48 -4.58
C LEU A 27 -16.91 -5.85 -5.24
N LYS A 28 -16.44 -6.90 -4.55
CA LYS A 28 -16.64 -8.29 -4.97
C LYS A 28 -17.12 -9.13 -3.80
N ALA A 29 -18.27 -9.78 -3.95
CA ALA A 29 -18.77 -10.71 -2.96
C ALA A 29 -17.94 -11.99 -2.97
N ILE A 30 -17.42 -12.38 -1.81
CA ILE A 30 -16.70 -13.64 -1.59
C ILE A 30 -17.31 -14.36 -0.38
N LYS A 31 -17.31 -15.69 -0.39
CA LYS A 31 -17.72 -16.48 0.77
C LYS A 31 -16.51 -16.72 1.66
N LEU A 32 -16.64 -16.43 2.95
CA LEU A 32 -15.63 -16.66 3.97
C LEU A 32 -16.27 -17.42 5.14
N SER A 33 -15.47 -18.18 5.88
CA SER A 33 -15.91 -18.84 7.11
C SER A 33 -16.30 -17.81 8.18
N GLU A 34 -17.36 -18.10 8.94
CA GLU A 34 -17.82 -17.23 10.03
C GLU A 34 -16.73 -16.98 11.09
N SER A 35 -15.93 -18.01 11.41
CA SER A 35 -14.80 -17.88 12.34
C SER A 35 -13.81 -16.81 11.92
N LEU A 36 -13.34 -16.84 10.66
CA LEU A 36 -12.44 -15.83 10.11
C LEU A 36 -13.04 -14.42 10.15
N ILE A 37 -14.34 -14.29 9.86
CA ILE A 37 -15.02 -12.98 9.93
C ILE A 37 -15.04 -12.48 11.37
N ASN A 38 -15.37 -13.34 12.33
CA ASN A 38 -15.41 -12.99 13.76
C ASN A 38 -14.02 -12.58 14.28
N ASP A 39 -12.98 -13.33 13.91
CA ASP A 39 -11.60 -12.99 14.26
C ASP A 39 -11.18 -11.65 13.68
N ALA A 40 -11.54 -11.38 12.42
CA ALA A 40 -11.25 -10.11 11.75
C ALA A 40 -11.99 -8.93 12.40
N VAL A 41 -13.22 -9.12 12.88
CA VAL A 41 -13.98 -8.10 13.60
C VAL A 41 -13.30 -7.75 14.93
N ILE A 42 -12.92 -8.75 15.72
CA ILE A 42 -12.30 -8.55 17.04
C ILE A 42 -10.92 -7.88 16.88
N ASN A 43 -10.06 -8.46 16.05
CA ASN A 43 -8.70 -7.95 15.83
C ASN A 43 -8.69 -6.62 15.08
N GLY A 44 -9.63 -6.43 14.15
CA GLY A 44 -9.80 -5.18 13.41
C GLY A 44 -10.15 -4.04 14.35
N LYS A 45 -11.15 -4.23 15.24
CA LYS A 45 -11.52 -3.23 16.25
C LYS A 45 -10.34 -2.81 17.12
N ALA A 46 -9.56 -3.78 17.61
CA ALA A 46 -8.38 -3.51 18.44
C ALA A 46 -7.28 -2.71 17.70
N GLN A 47 -7.23 -2.82 16.36
CA GLN A 47 -6.23 -2.15 15.52
C GLN A 47 -6.83 -0.98 14.71
N HIS A 48 -8.03 -0.52 15.08
CA HIS A 48 -8.75 0.55 14.37
C HIS A 48 -8.96 0.30 12.86
N ARG A 49 -9.24 -0.96 12.48
CA ARG A 49 -9.57 -1.40 11.11
C ARG A 49 -10.97 -2.00 11.04
N SER A 50 -11.64 -1.84 9.90
CA SER A 50 -12.84 -2.62 9.60
C SER A 50 -12.48 -4.09 9.35
N ALA A 51 -13.43 -5.01 9.48
CA ALA A 51 -13.18 -6.43 9.23
C ALA A 51 -12.62 -6.71 7.82
N PRO A 52 -13.15 -6.11 6.72
CA PRO A 52 -12.55 -6.25 5.39
C PRO A 52 -11.10 -5.76 5.35
N LYS A 53 -10.79 -4.57 5.91
CA LYS A 53 -9.43 -4.04 5.96
C LYS A 53 -8.49 -4.92 6.79
N GLN A 54 -8.99 -5.56 7.84
CA GLN A 54 -8.20 -6.48 8.65
C GLN A 54 -7.86 -7.76 7.88
N ILE A 55 -8.81 -8.28 7.09
CA ILE A 55 -8.58 -9.44 6.20
C ILE A 55 -7.58 -9.08 5.10
N GLU A 56 -7.73 -7.91 4.46
CA GLU A 56 -6.76 -7.40 3.48
C GLU A 56 -5.36 -7.26 4.08
N TYR A 57 -5.26 -6.75 5.31
CA TYR A 57 -4.00 -6.66 6.03
C TYR A 57 -3.34 -8.04 6.23
N TRP A 58 -4.10 -9.02 6.73
CA TRP A 58 -3.58 -10.39 6.90
C TRP A 58 -3.17 -11.03 5.58
N ALA A 59 -3.98 -10.88 4.53
CA ALA A 59 -3.67 -11.40 3.20
C ALA A 59 -2.40 -10.77 2.62
N ARG A 60 -2.23 -9.45 2.76
CA ARG A 60 -1.03 -8.74 2.29
C ARG A 60 0.22 -9.19 3.04
N ILE A 61 0.15 -9.28 4.36
CA ILE A 61 1.27 -9.72 5.20
C ILE A 61 1.62 -11.18 4.90
N GLY A 62 0.62 -12.06 4.80
CA GLY A 62 0.80 -13.47 4.49
C GLY A 62 1.48 -13.67 3.14
N LYS A 63 1.06 -12.91 2.11
CA LYS A 63 1.71 -12.93 0.80
C LYS A 63 3.19 -12.51 0.87
N ILE A 64 3.51 -11.42 1.58
CA ILE A 64 4.90 -10.96 1.71
C ILE A 64 5.74 -12.00 2.44
N ALA A 65 5.21 -12.60 3.51
CA ALA A 65 5.92 -13.62 4.28
C ALA A 65 6.15 -14.91 3.47
N ASP A 66 5.19 -15.30 2.62
CA ASP A 66 5.32 -16.46 1.73
C ASP A 66 6.36 -16.22 0.62
N GLU A 67 6.40 -15.01 0.07
CA GLU A 67 7.40 -14.60 -0.94
C GLU A 67 8.81 -14.37 -0.34
N ASN A 68 8.91 -14.12 0.96
CA ASN A 68 10.16 -13.81 1.66
C ASN A 68 10.26 -14.60 2.98
N PRO A 69 10.40 -15.93 2.92
CA PRO A 69 10.29 -16.82 4.09
C PRO A 69 11.42 -16.65 5.10
N ASP A 70 12.53 -16.04 4.70
CA ASP A 70 13.69 -15.69 5.52
C ASP A 70 13.49 -14.41 6.34
N LEU A 71 12.49 -13.59 6.00
CA LEU A 71 12.21 -12.34 6.70
C LEU A 71 11.22 -12.56 7.85
N PRO A 72 11.63 -12.30 9.11
CA PRO A 72 10.72 -12.40 10.24
C PRO A 72 9.54 -11.42 10.11
N LEU A 73 8.36 -11.85 10.57
CA LEU A 73 7.14 -11.03 10.50
C LEU A 73 7.30 -9.62 11.11
N GLY A 74 8.06 -9.50 12.20
CA GLY A 74 8.34 -8.20 12.82
C GLY A 74 9.12 -7.26 11.88
N PHE A 75 10.07 -7.81 11.13
CA PHE A 75 10.87 -7.06 10.16
C PHE A 75 10.02 -6.58 8.97
N ILE A 76 9.17 -7.46 8.44
CA ILE A 76 8.20 -7.11 7.38
C ILE A 76 7.31 -5.95 7.83
N LYS A 77 6.78 -6.00 9.05
CA LYS A 77 5.95 -4.91 9.60
C LYS A 77 6.75 -3.61 9.73
N GLY A 78 8.00 -3.66 10.19
CA GLY A 78 8.89 -2.51 10.28
C GLY A 78 9.13 -1.85 8.92
N ILE A 79 9.43 -2.64 7.88
CA ILE A 79 9.57 -2.13 6.51
C ILE A 79 8.29 -1.43 6.04
N LEU A 80 7.13 -2.04 6.25
CA LEU A 80 5.86 -1.46 5.81
C LEU A 80 5.55 -0.13 6.52
N ILE A 81 5.89 -0.01 7.80
CA ILE A 81 5.78 1.25 8.55
C ILE A 81 6.75 2.28 7.96
N GLY A 82 8.02 1.91 7.78
CA GLY A 82 9.04 2.81 7.22
C GLY A 82 8.71 3.32 5.81
N ILE A 83 8.03 2.52 4.98
CA ILE A 83 7.52 2.97 3.68
C ILE A 83 6.46 4.06 3.84
N GLU A 84 5.57 3.95 4.82
CA GLU A 84 4.53 4.96 5.06
C GLU A 84 5.10 6.21 5.74
N GLU A 85 6.04 6.07 6.67
CA GLU A 85 6.81 7.18 7.25
C GLU A 85 7.55 7.97 6.16
N SER A 86 8.22 7.26 5.25
CA SER A 86 8.88 7.86 4.08
C SER A 86 7.91 8.65 3.19
N LYS A 87 6.71 8.11 2.91
CA LYS A 87 5.68 8.83 2.14
C LYS A 87 5.11 10.04 2.89
N ALA A 88 5.02 9.96 4.21
CA ALA A 88 4.58 11.06 5.07
C ALA A 88 5.66 12.16 5.19
N GLY A 89 6.88 11.91 4.71
CA GLY A 89 8.02 12.80 4.88
C GLY A 89 8.62 12.75 6.29
N ASP A 90 8.24 11.76 7.10
CA ASP A 90 8.75 11.53 8.45
C ASP A 90 10.05 10.71 8.37
N VAL A 91 11.10 11.33 7.86
CA VAL A 91 12.42 10.71 7.66
C VAL A 91 13.52 11.62 8.15
N SER A 92 14.59 11.01 8.65
CA SER A 92 15.80 11.71 9.09
C SER A 92 17.02 11.20 8.34
N ASP A 93 18.01 12.08 8.14
CA ASP A 93 19.29 11.67 7.57
C ASP A 93 19.96 10.60 8.44
N TYR A 94 20.43 9.54 7.79
CA TYR A 94 21.19 8.50 8.47
C TYR A 94 22.57 9.04 8.86
N GLN A 95 22.83 9.13 10.16
CA GLN A 95 24.13 9.47 10.70
C GLN A 95 24.88 8.18 11.03
N PHE A 96 25.88 7.84 10.22
CA PHE A 96 26.80 6.75 10.52
C PHE A 96 27.84 7.23 11.55
N GLY A 97 28.13 6.40 12.54
CA GLY A 97 29.18 6.63 13.55
C GLY A 97 30.48 5.94 13.17
#